data_AF-A0A2E4ZZA9-F1
#
_entry.id   AF-A0A2E4ZZA9-F1
#
_cell.length_a   1.000
_cell.length_b   1.000
_cell.length_c   1.000
_cell.angle_alpha   90.00
_cell.angle_beta   90.00
_cell.angle_gamma   90.00
#
_symmetry.space_group_name_H-M   'P 1'
#
loop_
_entity.id
_entity.type
_entity.pdbx_description
1 polymer ?
#
loop_
_entity_poly.entity_id
_entity_poly.type
_entity_poly.pdbx_seq_one_letter_code
_entity_poly.pdbx_strand_id
1 'polypeptide(L)'
;MTCRGIFRDLLPNALKRCVQTLWTKYKYGVQIGRGSHAHRTQFGKYCSIGTETRIISSSVGRSSYIANNSNICFAKIGKFCAIGDNVRICLGNHPVKEIVSIHPAFYSRNGMGGPPYCKEEIFSGHKYLDSESNYVAQVGNDVWIGTDVRILDGITIGDGAVVGLGSIVTKDVAPYSIVVGSPAREIGKRFDEKTVDFLLDYKWWNKDEAWLRENSSLFHSVGDFVAQLS
;
A
#
# COMPACT_ATOMS: atom_id res chain seq x y z
N MET A 1 1.79 38.71 6.84
CA MET A 1 2.11 37.80 5.71
C MET A 1 3.62 37.82 5.51
N THR A 2 4.33 36.75 5.88
CA THR A 2 5.79 36.68 5.73
C THR A 2 6.17 36.34 4.28
N CYS A 3 7.23 36.95 3.75
CA CYS A 3 7.76 36.74 2.38
C CYS A 3 8.07 35.27 2.00
N ARG A 4 7.94 34.31 2.93
CA ARG A 4 8.05 32.87 2.66
C ARG A 4 6.89 32.30 1.82
N GLY A 5 5.76 33.00 1.72
CA GLY A 5 4.58 32.53 0.98
C GLY A 5 4.68 32.71 -0.54
N ILE A 6 5.22 33.83 -1.01
CA ILE A 6 5.15 34.22 -2.43
C ILE A 6 6.05 33.35 -3.32
N PHE A 7 7.23 32.94 -2.84
CA PHE A 7 8.13 32.06 -3.60
C PHE A 7 7.65 30.61 -3.68
N ARG A 8 6.82 30.15 -2.74
CA ARG A 8 6.33 28.77 -2.74
C ARG A 8 5.37 28.52 -3.90
N ASP A 9 4.72 29.55 -4.42
CA ASP A 9 3.69 29.43 -5.46
C ASP A 9 4.18 29.82 -6.87
N LEU A 10 5.42 30.31 -6.99
CA LEU A 10 6.03 30.68 -8.29
C LEU A 10 6.60 29.50 -9.08
N LEU A 11 6.99 28.41 -8.41
CA LEU A 11 7.47 27.22 -9.11
C LEU A 11 6.29 26.40 -9.68
N PRO A 12 6.29 26.07 -10.99
CA PRO A 12 5.32 25.16 -11.56
C PRO A 12 5.27 23.84 -10.78
N ASN A 13 4.06 23.31 -10.54
CA ASN A 13 3.89 22.04 -9.83
C ASN A 13 4.68 20.89 -10.46
N ALA A 14 4.88 20.93 -11.77
CA ALA A 14 5.74 20.00 -12.50
C ALA A 14 7.20 20.04 -11.99
N LEU A 15 7.78 21.23 -11.82
CA LEU A 15 9.15 21.39 -11.35
C LEU A 15 9.31 20.93 -9.89
N LYS A 16 8.34 21.25 -9.03
CA LYS A 16 8.30 20.74 -7.64
C LYS A 16 8.29 19.22 -7.59
N ARG A 17 7.48 18.56 -8.45
CA ARG A 17 7.43 17.10 -8.56
C ARG A 17 8.74 16.52 -9.06
N CYS A 18 9.38 17.14 -10.05
CA CYS A 18 10.70 16.72 -10.53
C CYS A 18 11.75 16.77 -9.43
N VAL A 19 11.86 17.90 -8.71
CA VAL A 19 12.80 18.06 -7.59
C VAL A 19 12.52 17.04 -6.49
N GLN A 20 11.25 16.86 -6.11
CA GLN A 20 10.86 15.86 -5.11
C GLN A 20 11.24 14.45 -5.54
N THR A 21 11.00 14.09 -6.81
CA THR A 21 11.34 12.77 -7.35
C THR A 21 12.84 12.53 -7.32
N LEU A 22 13.66 13.49 -7.77
CA LEU A 22 15.11 13.40 -7.72
C LEU A 22 15.63 13.26 -6.28
N TRP A 23 15.08 14.04 -5.36
CA TRP A 23 15.43 13.94 -3.94
C TRP A 23 15.05 12.58 -3.35
N THR A 24 13.87 12.04 -3.68
CA THR A 24 13.45 10.71 -3.24
C THR A 24 14.39 9.62 -3.78
N LYS A 25 14.73 9.67 -5.08
CA LYS A 25 15.72 8.76 -5.69
C LYS A 25 17.05 8.81 -4.94
N TYR A 26 17.58 10.00 -4.70
CA TYR A 26 18.85 10.21 -3.99
C TYR A 26 18.80 9.72 -2.54
N LYS A 27 17.80 10.15 -1.76
CA LYS A 27 17.69 9.86 -0.33
C LYS A 27 17.51 8.37 -0.04
N TYR A 28 16.73 7.66 -0.84
CA TYR A 28 16.33 6.28 -0.56
C TYR A 28 16.99 5.24 -1.48
N GLY A 29 17.70 5.65 -2.52
CA GLY A 29 18.24 4.74 -3.53
C GLY A 29 17.13 3.98 -4.28
N VAL A 30 15.96 4.60 -4.44
CA VAL A 30 14.78 4.01 -5.10
C VAL A 30 14.77 4.33 -6.58
N GLN A 31 14.38 3.37 -7.40
CA GLN A 31 14.12 3.60 -8.81
C GLN A 31 12.70 4.15 -8.97
N ILE A 32 12.53 5.25 -9.72
CA ILE A 32 11.21 5.83 -10.00
C ILE A 32 11.11 6.06 -11.51
N GLY A 33 10.14 5.37 -12.12
CA GLY A 33 9.82 5.45 -13.54
C GLY A 33 9.28 6.81 -13.96
N ARG A 34 9.21 7.03 -15.27
CA ARG A 34 8.69 8.27 -15.86
C ARG A 34 7.22 8.48 -15.45
N GLY A 35 6.84 9.74 -15.21
CA GLY A 35 5.47 10.13 -14.82
C GLY A 35 5.12 9.83 -13.36
N SER A 36 5.87 8.93 -12.72
CA SER A 36 5.65 8.56 -11.33
C SER A 36 6.14 9.63 -10.37
N HIS A 37 5.44 9.75 -9.25
CA HIS A 37 5.83 10.64 -8.17
C HIS A 37 5.41 10.08 -6.82
N ALA A 38 6.28 10.28 -5.84
CA ALA A 38 6.04 9.93 -4.46
C ALA A 38 5.97 11.20 -3.61
N HIS A 39 4.90 11.36 -2.83
CA HIS A 39 4.70 12.52 -1.97
C HIS A 39 4.48 12.10 -0.52
N ARG A 40 5.19 12.72 0.44
CA ARG A 40 5.16 12.35 1.88
C ARG A 40 5.28 10.84 2.11
N THR A 41 6.15 10.19 1.33
CA THR A 41 6.28 8.73 1.31
C THR A 41 7.69 8.34 1.73
N GLN A 42 7.80 7.27 2.51
CA GLN A 42 9.07 6.68 2.94
C GLN A 42 9.32 5.36 2.20
N PHE A 43 10.59 5.09 1.88
CA PHE A 43 11.00 3.87 1.18
C PHE A 43 12.09 3.14 1.95
N GLY A 44 12.05 1.81 1.92
CA GLY A 44 13.19 0.96 2.21
C GLY A 44 14.18 0.94 1.04
N LYS A 45 15.34 0.32 1.25
CA LYS A 45 16.35 0.15 0.19
C LYS A 45 15.81 -0.72 -0.95
N TYR A 46 16.36 -0.54 -2.15
CA TYR A 46 16.09 -1.39 -3.32
C TYR A 46 14.63 -1.43 -3.78
N CYS A 47 13.83 -0.42 -3.42
CA CYS A 47 12.48 -0.30 -3.98
C CYS A 47 12.55 0.10 -5.46
N SER A 48 11.55 -0.32 -6.23
CA SER A 48 11.38 0.11 -7.62
C SER A 48 9.93 0.48 -7.90
N ILE A 49 9.72 1.67 -8.44
CA ILE A 49 8.41 2.21 -8.80
C ILE A 49 8.37 2.33 -10.32
N GLY A 50 7.37 1.68 -10.93
CA GLY A 50 7.10 1.70 -12.37
C GLY A 50 6.71 3.08 -12.89
N THR A 51 6.22 3.16 -14.13
CA THR A 51 5.81 4.42 -14.77
C THR A 51 4.38 4.82 -14.39
N GLU A 52 4.09 6.12 -14.46
CA GLU A 52 2.75 6.68 -14.20
C GLU A 52 2.09 6.26 -12.87
N THR A 53 2.92 5.91 -11.88
CA THR A 53 2.52 5.44 -10.55
C THR A 53 2.58 6.57 -9.53
N ARG A 54 1.48 6.72 -8.79
CA ARG A 54 1.32 7.73 -7.74
C ARG A 54 1.36 7.06 -6.38
N ILE A 55 2.23 7.56 -5.49
CA ILE A 55 2.35 7.08 -4.11
C ILE A 55 2.28 8.27 -3.17
N ILE A 56 1.30 8.29 -2.25
CA ILE A 56 1.06 9.45 -1.38
C ILE A 56 0.83 9.03 0.06
N SER A 57 1.53 9.71 0.98
CA SER A 57 1.37 9.51 2.43
C SER A 57 1.48 8.03 2.81
N SER A 58 2.46 7.34 2.23
CA SER A 58 2.60 5.89 2.33
C SER A 58 4.01 5.51 2.82
N SER A 59 4.19 4.23 3.14
CA SER A 59 5.52 3.64 3.30
C SER A 59 5.64 2.36 2.48
N VAL A 60 6.82 2.11 1.92
CA VAL A 60 7.12 0.91 1.12
C VAL A 60 8.39 0.28 1.66
N GLY A 61 8.31 -0.98 2.09
CA GLY A 61 9.42 -1.73 2.68
C GLY A 61 10.51 -2.10 1.67
N ARG A 62 11.68 -2.49 2.20
CA ARG A 62 12.86 -2.89 1.43
C ARG A 62 12.52 -3.91 0.35
N SER A 63 13.11 -3.75 -0.84
CA SER A 63 13.02 -4.70 -1.96
C SER A 63 11.58 -4.97 -2.45
N SER A 64 10.65 -4.07 -2.15
CA SER A 64 9.30 -4.12 -2.72
C SER A 64 9.25 -3.31 -4.01
N TYR A 65 8.51 -3.80 -5.00
CA TYR A 65 8.24 -3.04 -6.22
C TYR A 65 6.75 -2.79 -6.41
N ILE A 66 6.45 -1.68 -7.06
CA ILE A 66 5.11 -1.35 -7.55
C ILE A 66 5.26 -1.08 -9.03
N ALA A 67 4.56 -1.83 -9.87
CA ALA A 67 4.60 -1.67 -11.31
C ALA A 67 3.86 -0.40 -11.76
N ASN A 68 3.39 -0.37 -12.99
CA ASN A 68 3.00 0.85 -13.67
C ASN A 68 1.54 1.24 -13.36
N ASN A 69 1.19 2.51 -13.56
CA ASN A 69 -0.18 3.03 -13.48
C ASN A 69 -0.90 2.81 -12.14
N SER A 70 -0.15 2.56 -11.07
CA SER A 70 -0.72 2.26 -9.75
C SER A 70 -1.00 3.55 -8.95
N ASN A 71 -2.00 3.51 -8.07
CA ASN A 71 -2.35 4.63 -7.20
C ASN A 71 -2.46 4.15 -5.75
N ILE A 72 -1.37 4.37 -5.01
CA ILE A 72 -1.17 3.88 -3.64
C ILE A 72 -1.18 5.07 -2.68
N CYS A 73 -2.32 5.30 -2.04
CA CYS A 73 -2.49 6.40 -1.09
C CYS A 73 -2.74 5.88 0.31
N PHE A 74 -2.11 6.49 1.32
CA PHE A 74 -2.31 6.20 2.74
C PHE A 74 -2.10 4.71 3.06
N ALA A 75 -1.03 4.11 2.52
CA ALA A 75 -0.78 2.69 2.69
C ALA A 75 0.58 2.39 3.32
N LYS A 76 0.63 1.35 4.15
CA LYS A 76 1.86 0.72 4.60
C LYS A 76 2.07 -0.56 3.82
N ILE A 77 3.12 -0.63 3.03
CA ILE A 77 3.52 -1.83 2.28
C ILE A 77 4.79 -2.38 2.91
N GLY A 78 4.79 -3.67 3.25
CA GLY A 78 5.95 -4.34 3.83
C GLY A 78 7.08 -4.56 2.84
N LYS A 79 8.02 -5.43 3.25
CA LYS A 79 9.25 -5.75 2.50
C LYS A 79 8.98 -6.85 1.48
N PHE A 80 9.79 -6.90 0.43
CA PHE A 80 9.76 -7.96 -0.60
C PHE A 80 8.40 -8.17 -1.27
N CYS A 81 7.57 -7.13 -1.36
CA CYS A 81 6.27 -7.21 -2.01
C CYS A 81 6.39 -7.02 -3.53
N ALA A 82 5.56 -7.75 -4.25
CA ALA A 82 5.43 -7.67 -5.70
C ALA A 82 4.04 -7.13 -6.04
N ILE A 83 3.95 -5.87 -6.47
CA ILE A 83 2.68 -5.22 -6.78
C ILE A 83 2.60 -4.94 -8.28
N GLY A 84 1.60 -5.56 -8.92
CA GLY A 84 1.37 -5.49 -10.37
C GLY A 84 0.90 -4.13 -10.88
N ASP A 85 0.57 -4.10 -12.17
CA ASP A 85 0.13 -2.87 -12.84
C ASP A 85 -1.27 -2.46 -12.39
N ASN A 86 -1.53 -1.15 -12.40
CA ASN A 86 -2.84 -0.57 -12.15
C ASN A 86 -3.49 -1.06 -10.84
N VAL A 87 -2.71 -1.20 -9.77
CA VAL A 87 -3.22 -1.49 -8.42
C VAL A 87 -3.63 -0.20 -7.74
N ARG A 88 -4.80 -0.19 -7.09
CA ARG A 88 -5.33 1.01 -6.44
C ARG A 88 -5.88 0.75 -5.05
N ILE A 89 -5.44 1.59 -4.10
CA ILE A 89 -6.15 1.77 -2.83
C ILE A 89 -7.34 2.70 -3.09
N CYS A 90 -8.55 2.18 -2.91
CA CYS A 90 -9.79 2.87 -3.17
C CYS A 90 -10.20 3.64 -1.93
N LEU A 91 -9.97 4.95 -1.95
CA LEU A 91 -10.35 5.87 -0.89
C LEU A 91 -11.80 6.30 -1.06
N GLY A 92 -12.45 6.57 0.07
CA GLY A 92 -13.74 7.22 0.10
C GLY A 92 -14.84 6.22 0.39
N ASN A 93 -15.39 6.34 1.59
CA ASN A 93 -16.61 5.68 1.98
C ASN A 93 -17.71 6.74 2.17
N HIS A 94 -18.97 6.33 2.06
CA HIS A 94 -20.12 7.19 2.26
C HIS A 94 -21.09 6.51 3.23
N PRO A 95 -21.76 7.27 4.12
CA PRO A 95 -22.85 6.73 4.90
C PRO A 95 -24.00 6.41 3.93
N VAL A 96 -24.21 5.14 3.64
CA VAL A 96 -25.26 4.66 2.72
C VAL A 96 -26.46 4.06 3.45
N LYS A 97 -26.37 3.93 4.77
CA LYS A 97 -27.44 3.48 5.65
C LYS A 97 -27.87 4.65 6.53
N GLU A 98 -29.12 4.66 6.95
CA GLU A 98 -29.69 5.54 7.99
C GLU A 98 -29.76 7.04 7.65
N ILE A 99 -29.01 7.55 6.67
CA ILE A 99 -29.05 8.95 6.23
C ILE A 99 -29.95 9.15 5.00
N VAL A 100 -30.60 10.32 4.92
CA VAL A 100 -31.46 10.71 3.78
C VAL A 100 -30.65 11.04 2.53
N SER A 101 -29.46 11.63 2.68
CA SER A 101 -28.60 12.04 1.56
C SER A 101 -27.16 11.55 1.75
N ILE A 102 -26.62 10.91 0.72
CA ILE A 102 -25.22 10.43 0.68
C ILE A 102 -24.22 11.53 0.25
N HIS A 103 -24.69 12.76 0.05
CA HIS A 103 -23.84 13.87 -0.35
C HIS A 103 -23.08 14.44 0.86
N PRO A 104 -21.74 14.62 0.78
CA PRO A 104 -20.91 15.07 1.91
C PRO A 104 -21.38 16.36 2.59
N ALA A 105 -22.01 17.27 1.86
CA ALA A 105 -22.58 18.50 2.44
C ALA A 105 -23.52 18.26 3.64
N PHE A 106 -24.13 17.06 3.76
CA PHE A 106 -25.07 16.74 4.84
C PHE A 106 -24.47 15.92 5.99
N TYR A 107 -23.19 15.54 5.93
CA TYR A 107 -22.53 14.82 7.03
C TYR A 107 -21.07 15.20 7.27
N SER A 108 -20.46 16.03 6.41
CA SER A 108 -19.07 16.46 6.53
C SER A 108 -18.94 17.98 6.44
N ARG A 109 -18.14 18.55 7.35
CA ARG A 109 -17.86 19.99 7.42
C ARG A 109 -16.77 20.44 6.46
N ASN A 110 -16.13 19.51 5.74
CA ASN A 110 -14.99 19.78 4.87
C ASN A 110 -15.36 20.44 3.52
N GLY A 111 -16.64 20.70 3.25
CA GLY A 111 -17.09 21.47 2.07
C GLY A 111 -16.83 20.80 0.72
N MET A 112 -16.76 19.46 0.69
CA MET A 112 -16.61 18.71 -0.55
C MET A 112 -17.87 18.85 -1.42
N GLY A 113 -17.77 19.62 -2.49
CA GLY A 113 -18.87 19.85 -3.44
C GLY A 113 -19.80 21.03 -3.11
N GLY A 114 -19.38 21.98 -2.26
CA GLY A 114 -20.18 23.16 -1.89
C GLY A 114 -20.10 23.47 -0.39
N PRO A 115 -20.87 24.45 0.11
CA PRO A 115 -20.92 24.73 1.55
C PRO A 115 -21.54 23.52 2.31
N PRO A 116 -21.03 23.20 3.51
CA PRO A 116 -21.66 22.19 4.35
C PRO A 116 -23.00 22.70 4.89
N TYR A 117 -24.02 21.85 4.88
CA TYR A 117 -25.33 22.08 5.50
C TYR A 117 -25.46 21.37 6.85
N CYS A 118 -24.62 20.38 7.15
CA CYS A 118 -24.54 19.78 8.48
C CYS A 118 -23.86 20.73 9.47
N LYS A 119 -24.32 20.68 10.73
CA LYS A 119 -23.72 21.46 11.82
C LYS A 119 -22.48 20.78 12.41
N GLU A 120 -22.38 19.47 12.26
CA GLU A 120 -21.37 18.60 12.87
C GLU A 120 -20.80 17.62 11.85
N GLU A 121 -19.61 17.09 12.12
CA GLU A 121 -19.02 15.98 11.35
C GLU A 121 -19.65 14.68 11.85
N ILE A 122 -20.42 14.02 11.00
CA ILE A 122 -21.22 12.85 11.38
C ILE A 122 -20.55 11.56 10.88
N PHE A 123 -19.64 11.64 9.90
CA PHE A 123 -19.04 10.48 9.28
C PHE A 123 -17.59 10.72 8.83
N SER A 124 -16.69 9.78 9.11
CA SER A 124 -15.34 9.79 8.57
C SER A 124 -15.34 9.19 7.16
N GLY A 125 -14.99 9.98 6.15
CA GLY A 125 -14.90 9.54 4.74
C GLY A 125 -13.82 8.48 4.45
N HIS A 126 -12.98 8.18 5.44
CA HIS A 126 -11.93 7.16 5.33
C HIS A 126 -11.97 6.23 6.54
N LYS A 127 -11.82 4.92 6.29
CA LYS A 127 -11.59 3.92 7.33
C LYS A 127 -10.08 3.75 7.57
N TYR A 128 -9.54 4.49 8.53
CA TYR A 128 -8.16 4.32 8.98
C TYR A 128 -8.00 3.03 9.79
N LEU A 129 -6.83 2.40 9.70
CA LEU A 129 -6.51 1.17 10.41
C LEU A 129 -6.22 1.42 11.90
N ASP A 130 -5.65 2.58 12.21
CA ASP A 130 -5.37 3.02 13.59
C ASP A 130 -5.34 4.56 13.66
N SER A 131 -5.37 5.10 14.89
CA SER A 131 -5.43 6.54 15.14
C SER A 131 -4.10 7.28 14.97
N GLU A 132 -2.98 6.57 14.78
CA GLU A 132 -1.63 7.13 14.83
C GLU A 132 -0.97 7.21 13.45
N SER A 133 -1.08 6.13 12.67
CA SER A 133 -0.37 5.91 11.41
C SER A 133 -1.00 6.63 10.23
N ASN A 134 -2.29 7.01 10.34
CA ASN A 134 -3.09 7.58 9.26
C ASN A 134 -3.08 6.72 7.96
N TYR A 135 -2.82 5.42 8.09
CA TYR A 135 -2.95 4.48 6.97
C TYR A 135 -4.37 3.93 6.90
N VAL A 136 -4.85 3.74 5.68
CA VAL A 136 -6.14 3.08 5.37
C VAL A 136 -5.93 1.69 4.80
N ALA A 137 -4.72 1.34 4.36
CA ALA A 137 -4.41 -0.02 3.91
C ALA A 137 -3.06 -0.47 4.44
N GLN A 138 -2.98 -1.72 4.85
CA GLN A 138 -1.74 -2.35 5.29
C GLN A 138 -1.53 -3.61 4.48
N VAL A 139 -0.38 -3.70 3.83
CA VAL A 139 0.11 -4.87 3.13
C VAL A 139 1.32 -5.37 3.91
N GLY A 140 1.31 -6.66 4.26
CA GLY A 140 2.41 -7.34 4.93
C GLY A 140 3.68 -7.41 4.09
N ASN A 141 4.52 -8.37 4.41
CA ASN A 141 5.78 -8.67 3.74
C ASN A 141 5.58 -9.88 2.80
N ASP A 142 6.40 -10.00 1.75
CA ASP A 142 6.31 -11.11 0.78
C ASP A 142 4.91 -11.26 0.13
N VAL A 143 4.18 -10.15 -0.01
CA VAL A 143 2.84 -10.17 -0.62
C VAL A 143 2.95 -10.04 -2.13
N TRP A 144 2.21 -10.87 -2.86
CA TRP A 144 2.00 -10.69 -4.30
C TRP A 144 0.60 -10.16 -4.57
N ILE A 145 0.52 -9.02 -5.27
CA ILE A 145 -0.73 -8.40 -5.71
C ILE A 145 -0.71 -8.35 -7.23
N GLY A 146 -1.65 -9.05 -7.86
CA GLY A 146 -1.79 -9.09 -9.32
C GLY A 146 -2.19 -7.74 -9.93
N THR A 147 -2.08 -7.67 -11.25
CA THR A 147 -2.52 -6.52 -12.05
C THR A 147 -4.02 -6.26 -11.87
N ASP A 148 -4.42 -4.98 -11.98
CA ASP A 148 -5.81 -4.50 -11.93
C ASP A 148 -6.55 -4.75 -10.60
N VAL A 149 -5.83 -4.94 -9.50
CA VAL A 149 -6.44 -5.13 -8.18
C VAL A 149 -6.96 -3.81 -7.57
N ARG A 150 -8.10 -3.88 -6.89
CA ARG A 150 -8.67 -2.80 -6.07
C ARG A 150 -8.70 -3.23 -4.62
N ILE A 151 -8.23 -2.38 -3.71
CA ILE A 151 -8.23 -2.63 -2.27
C ILE A 151 -9.05 -1.53 -1.61
N LEU A 152 -10.10 -1.88 -0.89
CA LEU A 152 -10.90 -0.88 -0.16
C LEU A 152 -10.12 -0.29 1.02
N ASP A 153 -10.61 0.82 1.55
CA ASP A 153 -10.07 1.41 2.77
C ASP A 153 -10.41 0.58 4.01
N GLY A 154 -9.52 0.63 5.00
CA GLY A 154 -9.55 -0.14 6.24
C GLY A 154 -9.34 -1.64 6.03
N ILE A 155 -8.45 -2.00 5.10
CA ILE A 155 -8.10 -3.39 4.76
C ILE A 155 -6.65 -3.72 5.12
N THR A 156 -6.47 -4.88 5.74
CA THR A 156 -5.16 -5.51 6.00
C THR A 156 -4.98 -6.75 5.15
N ILE A 157 -3.85 -6.84 4.43
CA ILE A 157 -3.40 -8.02 3.69
C ILE A 157 -2.19 -8.59 4.42
N GLY A 158 -2.32 -9.82 4.94
CA GLY A 158 -1.31 -10.48 5.76
C GLY A 158 -0.02 -10.83 5.02
N ASP A 159 1.03 -11.12 5.79
CA ASP A 159 2.33 -11.53 5.26
C ASP A 159 2.19 -12.76 4.35
N GLY A 160 2.92 -12.80 3.24
CA GLY A 160 2.92 -13.91 2.30
C GLY A 160 1.63 -14.08 1.49
N ALA A 161 0.61 -13.24 1.67
CA ALA A 161 -0.65 -13.40 0.96
C ALA A 161 -0.51 -13.18 -0.57
N VAL A 162 -1.43 -13.78 -1.31
CA VAL A 162 -1.55 -13.63 -2.77
C VAL A 162 -2.93 -13.09 -3.10
N VAL A 163 -2.96 -11.97 -3.82
CA VAL A 163 -4.18 -11.39 -4.39
C VAL A 163 -4.13 -11.57 -5.89
N GLY A 164 -5.00 -12.41 -6.44
CA GLY A 164 -5.06 -12.66 -7.88
C GLY A 164 -5.47 -11.44 -8.69
N LEU A 165 -5.17 -11.47 -9.98
CA LEU A 165 -5.41 -10.36 -10.91
C LEU A 165 -6.89 -9.96 -10.95
N GLY A 166 -7.16 -8.66 -11.13
CA GLY A 166 -8.50 -8.11 -11.25
C GLY A 166 -9.37 -8.18 -9.99
N SER A 167 -8.82 -8.60 -8.85
CA SER A 167 -9.60 -8.81 -7.64
C SER A 167 -10.02 -7.50 -6.96
N ILE A 168 -11.19 -7.49 -6.32
CA ILE A 168 -11.65 -6.39 -5.45
C ILE A 168 -11.63 -6.87 -4.00
N VAL A 169 -10.62 -6.44 -3.25
CA VAL A 169 -10.41 -6.81 -1.84
C VAL A 169 -11.30 -5.95 -0.96
N THR A 170 -12.38 -6.56 -0.47
CA THR A 170 -13.41 -5.91 0.37
C THR A 170 -13.34 -6.31 1.85
N LYS A 171 -12.43 -7.23 2.21
CA LYS A 171 -12.21 -7.75 3.57
C LYS A 171 -10.73 -8.03 3.76
N ASP A 172 -10.30 -8.10 5.02
CA ASP A 172 -8.92 -8.48 5.36
C ASP A 172 -8.57 -9.85 4.78
N VAL A 173 -7.30 -10.01 4.40
CA VAL A 173 -6.74 -11.24 3.82
C VAL A 173 -5.78 -11.82 4.83
N ALA A 174 -6.02 -13.07 5.24
CA ALA A 174 -5.16 -13.76 6.18
C ALA A 174 -3.75 -14.00 5.60
N PRO A 175 -2.70 -14.08 6.45
CA PRO A 175 -1.35 -14.39 5.98
C PRO A 175 -1.30 -15.69 5.16
N TYR A 176 -0.43 -15.72 4.15
CA TYR A 176 -0.23 -16.84 3.22
C TYR A 176 -1.49 -17.35 2.50
N SER A 177 -2.59 -16.60 2.57
CA SER A 177 -3.84 -16.96 1.90
C SER A 177 -3.83 -16.49 0.46
N ILE A 178 -4.55 -17.20 -0.40
CA ILE A 178 -4.70 -16.89 -1.82
C ILE A 178 -6.15 -16.46 -2.03
N VAL A 179 -6.36 -15.21 -2.43
CA VAL A 179 -7.69 -14.65 -2.68
C VAL A 179 -7.85 -14.21 -4.14
N VAL A 180 -9.03 -14.42 -4.72
CA VAL A 180 -9.35 -14.00 -6.09
C VAL A 180 -10.79 -13.50 -6.21
N GLY A 181 -11.07 -12.69 -7.23
CA GLY A 181 -12.43 -12.34 -7.66
C GLY A 181 -12.94 -10.98 -7.16
N SER A 182 -14.19 -10.68 -7.51
CA SER A 182 -14.87 -9.43 -7.16
C SER A 182 -16.29 -9.73 -6.66
N PRO A 183 -16.53 -9.69 -5.34
CA PRO A 183 -15.56 -9.42 -4.27
C PRO A 183 -14.58 -10.58 -4.07
N ALA A 184 -13.36 -10.29 -3.63
CA ALA A 184 -12.30 -11.28 -3.45
C ALA A 184 -12.68 -12.32 -2.38
N ARG A 185 -12.39 -13.59 -2.64
CA ARG A 185 -12.63 -14.74 -1.75
C ARG A 185 -11.40 -15.62 -1.69
N GLU A 186 -11.13 -16.17 -0.51
CA GLU A 186 -10.09 -17.16 -0.33
C GLU A 186 -10.41 -18.43 -1.13
N ILE A 187 -9.42 -18.90 -1.88
CA ILE A 187 -9.48 -20.15 -2.66
C ILE A 187 -8.49 -21.19 -2.16
N GLY A 188 -7.65 -20.84 -1.20
CA GLY A 188 -6.67 -21.73 -0.60
C GLY A 188 -5.56 -20.98 0.12
N LYS A 189 -4.61 -21.73 0.68
CA LYS A 189 -3.40 -21.21 1.30
C LYS A 189 -2.18 -21.63 0.47
N ARG A 190 -1.10 -20.85 0.52
CA ARG A 190 0.19 -21.19 -0.12
C ARG A 190 0.78 -22.47 0.47
N PHE A 191 0.65 -22.66 1.78
CA PHE A 191 1.28 -23.75 2.54
C PHE A 191 0.34 -24.28 3.63
N ASP A 192 0.72 -25.42 4.24
CA ASP A 192 0.05 -25.94 5.43
C ASP A 192 0.26 -25.04 6.66
N GLU A 193 -0.55 -25.24 7.69
CA GLU A 193 -0.58 -24.37 8.88
C GLU A 193 0.74 -24.37 9.66
N LYS A 194 1.41 -25.53 9.79
CA LYS A 194 2.69 -25.60 10.52
C LYS A 194 3.76 -24.80 9.79
N THR A 195 3.81 -24.91 8.47
CA THR A 195 4.71 -24.13 7.63
C THR A 195 4.41 -22.63 7.73
N VAL A 196 3.14 -22.24 7.70
CA VAL A 196 2.73 -20.83 7.86
C VAL A 196 3.15 -20.28 9.21
N ASP A 197 2.88 -21.01 10.30
CA ASP A 197 3.23 -20.60 11.66
C ASP A 197 4.74 -20.40 11.81
N PHE A 198 5.54 -21.35 11.31
CA PHE A 198 6.99 -21.22 11.28
C PHE A 198 7.45 -19.96 10.54
N LEU A 199 6.94 -19.71 9.33
CA LEU A 199 7.37 -18.56 8.55
C LEU A 199 6.96 -17.22 9.18
N LEU A 200 5.79 -17.17 9.81
CA LEU A 200 5.29 -16.00 10.54
C LEU A 200 6.10 -15.71 11.80
N ASP A 201 6.65 -16.74 12.45
CA ASP A 201 7.57 -16.57 13.58
C ASP A 201 8.98 -16.20 13.10
N TYR A 202 9.50 -16.94 12.12
CA TYR A 202 10.88 -16.80 11.62
C TYR A 202 11.14 -15.45 10.93
N LYS A 203 10.13 -14.89 10.26
CA LYS A 203 10.14 -13.55 9.62
C LYS A 203 11.42 -13.30 8.82
N TRP A 204 11.70 -14.18 7.87
CA TRP A 204 12.91 -14.14 7.05
C TRP A 204 13.13 -12.76 6.38
N TRP A 205 12.07 -12.02 6.07
CA TRP A 205 12.12 -10.67 5.51
C TRP A 205 12.84 -9.64 6.42
N ASN A 206 13.06 -9.96 7.69
CA ASN A 206 13.84 -9.15 8.62
C ASN A 206 15.34 -9.47 8.61
N LYS A 207 15.78 -10.57 7.99
CA LYS A 207 17.19 -10.93 7.90
C LYS A 207 17.98 -9.90 7.09
N ASP A 208 19.25 -9.74 7.44
CA ASP A 208 20.14 -8.80 6.76
C ASP A 208 20.53 -9.29 5.35
N GLU A 209 21.25 -8.44 4.62
CA GLU A 209 21.65 -8.76 3.25
C GLU A 209 22.67 -9.90 3.17
N ALA A 210 23.56 -10.03 4.15
CA ALA A 210 24.58 -11.08 4.16
C ALA A 210 23.90 -12.44 4.30
N TRP A 211 22.99 -12.57 5.28
CA TRP A 211 22.22 -13.78 5.50
C TRP A 211 21.40 -14.14 4.26
N LEU A 212 20.71 -13.17 3.63
CA LEU A 212 19.90 -13.44 2.44
C LEU A 212 20.73 -13.93 1.25
N ARG A 213 21.94 -13.43 1.07
CA ARG A 213 22.84 -13.87 -0.01
C ARG A 213 23.33 -15.29 0.24
N GLU A 214 23.80 -15.55 1.45
CA GLU A 214 24.33 -16.86 1.88
C GLU A 214 23.25 -17.96 1.81
N ASN A 215 22.02 -17.63 2.20
CA ASN A 215 20.92 -18.60 2.30
C ASN A 215 19.98 -18.57 1.08
N SER A 216 20.36 -17.88 0.00
CA SER A 216 19.49 -17.68 -1.17
C SER A 216 19.00 -18.98 -1.82
N SER A 217 19.82 -20.03 -1.79
CA SER A 217 19.46 -21.36 -2.31
C SER A 217 18.31 -22.02 -1.56
N LEU A 218 18.12 -21.71 -0.26
CA LEU A 218 17.04 -22.28 0.55
C LEU A 218 15.66 -21.79 0.09
N PHE A 219 15.58 -20.62 -0.55
CA PHE A 219 14.31 -20.04 -0.99
C PHE A 219 13.68 -20.77 -2.19
N HIS A 220 14.39 -21.72 -2.81
CA HIS A 220 13.85 -22.50 -3.93
C HIS A 220 12.83 -23.58 -3.50
N SER A 221 12.79 -23.93 -2.21
CA SER A 221 11.89 -24.96 -1.68
C SER A 221 11.51 -24.61 -0.24
N VAL A 222 10.21 -24.46 0.03
CA VAL A 222 9.74 -24.22 1.41
C VAL A 222 10.07 -25.40 2.33
N GLY A 223 10.08 -26.63 1.80
CA GLY A 223 10.45 -27.82 2.56
C GLY A 223 11.90 -27.78 3.02
N ASP A 224 12.83 -27.42 2.12
CA ASP A 224 14.26 -27.31 2.46
C ASP A 224 14.51 -26.15 3.42
N PHE A 225 13.80 -25.03 3.20
CA PHE A 225 13.88 -23.86 4.06
C PHE A 225 13.46 -24.18 5.49
N VAL A 226 12.30 -24.83 5.65
CA VAL A 226 11.79 -25.24 6.96
C VAL A 226 12.72 -26.29 7.58
N ALA A 227 13.09 -27.35 6.84
CA ALA A 227 13.90 -28.45 7.38
C ALA A 227 15.28 -28.01 7.89
N GLN A 228 15.87 -26.95 7.32
CA GLN A 228 17.17 -26.45 7.74
C GLN A 228 17.11 -25.36 8.83
N LEU A 229 15.96 -24.74 9.05
CA LEU A 229 15.83 -23.54 9.90
C LEU A 229 14.79 -23.67 11.02
N SER A 230 14.05 -24.78 11.08
CA SER A 230 13.12 -25.15 12.17
C SER A 230 13.83 -25.70 13.39
#